data_AF-A0A6G9RNC0-F1
#
_entry.id   AF-A0A6G9RNC0-F1
#
_cell.length_a   1.000
_cell.length_b   1.000
_cell.length_c   1.000
_cell.angle_alpha   90.00
_cell.angle_beta   90.00
_cell.angle_gamma   90.00
#
_symmetry.space_group_name_H-M   'P 1'
#
loop_
_entity.id
_entity.type
_entity.pdbx_description
1 polymer ?
#
loop_
_entity_poly.entity_id
_entity_poly.type
_entity_poly.pdbx_seq_one_letter_code
_entity_poly.pdbx_strand_id
1 'polypeptide(L)'
;MNRFRERLMKADARISRAFAEEVPAMLSIGDEQRAVTVIFESPDAPVSVPGGGEIQDHSPAFSAMTADIVGLSKHDSVVMNQVAYRVTHVGTDEEGRTRVTLAYGEPGKPQPAIDKWS
;
A
#
# COMPACT_ATOMS: atom_id res chain seq x y z
N MET A 1 -25.11 5.88 19.84
CA MET A 1 -23.85 5.66 19.10
C MET A 1 -22.70 5.62 20.10
N ASN A 2 -21.85 4.60 20.00
CA ASN A 2 -20.94 4.15 21.06
C ASN A 2 -19.68 5.03 21.18
N ARG A 3 -19.44 5.64 22.36
CA ARG A 3 -18.23 6.43 22.70
C ARG A 3 -16.90 5.75 22.34
N PHE A 4 -16.88 4.42 22.28
CA PHE A 4 -15.71 3.65 21.87
C PHE A 4 -15.33 3.91 20.40
N ARG A 5 -16.29 3.94 19.47
CA ARG A 5 -16.04 4.20 18.05
C ARG A 5 -15.51 5.61 17.80
N GLU A 6 -16.05 6.60 18.48
CA GLU A 6 -15.55 7.98 18.40
C GLU A 6 -14.10 8.11 18.88
N ARG A 7 -13.72 7.35 19.91
CA ARG A 7 -12.33 7.32 20.41
C ARG A 7 -11.40 6.62 19.42
N LEU A 8 -11.87 5.55 18.78
CA LEU A 8 -11.12 4.84 17.74
C LEU A 8 -10.84 5.75 16.55
N MET A 9 -11.86 6.45 16.04
CA MET A 9 -11.72 7.41 14.93
C MET A 9 -10.73 8.55 15.25
N LYS A 10 -10.76 9.06 16.49
CA LYS A 10 -9.80 10.10 16.92
C LYS A 10 -8.37 9.58 17.00
N ALA A 11 -8.17 8.34 17.44
CA ALA A 11 -6.86 7.70 17.44
C ALA A 11 -6.35 7.50 16.02
N ASP A 12 -7.22 7.04 15.12
CA ASP A 12 -6.89 6.77 13.73
C ASP A 12 -6.52 8.04 12.94
N ALA A 13 -7.25 9.14 13.16
CA ALA A 13 -6.88 10.46 12.63
C ALA A 13 -5.48 10.93 13.10
N ARG A 14 -5.11 10.60 14.34
CA ARG A 14 -3.79 10.92 14.90
C ARG A 14 -2.70 10.04 14.30
N ILE A 15 -3.00 8.78 13.97
CA ILE A 15 -2.09 7.86 13.26
C ILE A 15 -1.83 8.38 11.84
N SER A 16 -2.89 8.70 11.09
CA SER A 16 -2.73 9.31 9.75
C SER A 16 -1.86 10.57 9.81
N ARG A 17 -2.10 11.47 10.77
CA ARG A 17 -1.28 12.68 10.89
C ARG A 17 0.20 12.41 11.15
N ALA A 18 0.53 11.33 11.86
CA ALA A 18 1.89 11.05 12.29
C ALA A 18 2.69 10.22 11.27
N PHE A 19 2.01 9.37 10.50
CA PHE A 19 2.65 8.36 9.66
C PHE A 19 2.23 8.41 8.19
N ALA A 20 1.29 9.27 7.81
CA ALA A 20 0.96 9.41 6.40
C ALA A 20 2.14 10.00 5.63
N GLU A 21 2.27 9.56 4.39
CA GLU A 21 3.18 10.17 3.42
C GLU A 21 2.88 11.67 3.27
N GLU A 22 3.92 12.49 3.16
CA GLU A 22 3.77 13.95 2.96
C GLU A 22 3.07 14.26 1.63
N VAL A 23 3.26 13.39 0.64
CA VAL A 23 2.63 13.47 -0.68
C VAL A 23 1.55 12.38 -0.79
N PRO A 24 0.31 12.72 -1.17
CA PRO A 24 -0.74 11.74 -1.38
C PRO A 24 -0.37 10.71 -2.45
N ALA A 25 -0.83 9.47 -2.27
CA ALA A 25 -0.80 8.47 -3.32
C ALA A 25 -1.81 8.84 -4.42
N MET A 26 -1.42 8.69 -5.68
CA MET A 26 -2.34 8.78 -6.80
C MET A 26 -2.81 7.38 -7.18
N LEU A 27 -4.09 7.09 -6.93
CA LEU A 27 -4.75 5.86 -7.31
C LEU A 27 -5.47 6.05 -8.64
N SER A 28 -5.33 5.10 -9.56
CA SER A 28 -6.14 5.04 -10.79
C SER A 28 -7.21 3.95 -10.62
N ILE A 29 -8.45 4.37 -10.39
CA ILE A 29 -9.60 3.48 -10.14
C ILE A 29 -10.54 3.61 -11.35
N GLY A 30 -10.51 2.61 -12.23
CA GLY A 30 -11.15 2.71 -13.54
C GLY A 30 -10.57 3.88 -14.35
N ASP A 31 -11.43 4.81 -14.78
CA ASP A 31 -11.04 6.02 -15.53
C ASP A 31 -10.79 7.24 -14.62
N GLU A 32 -10.91 7.10 -13.30
CA GLU A 32 -10.74 8.19 -12.32
C GLU A 32 -9.34 8.14 -11.70
N GLN A 33 -8.72 9.30 -11.52
CA GLN A 33 -7.55 9.47 -10.66
C GLN A 33 -7.94 10.10 -9.33
N ARG A 34 -7.53 9.47 -8.23
CA ARG A 34 -7.84 9.92 -6.88
C ARG A 34 -6.57 10.09 -6.05
N ALA A 35 -6.41 11.27 -5.47
CA ALA A 35 -5.36 11.55 -4.50
C ALA A 35 -5.81 11.06 -3.12
N VAL A 36 -5.10 10.10 -2.53
CA VAL A 36 -5.45 9.48 -1.25
C VAL A 36 -4.30 9.60 -0.27
N THR A 37 -4.62 9.97 0.98
CA THR A 37 -3.64 9.97 2.07
C THR A 37 -3.39 8.53 2.49
N VAL A 38 -2.15 8.07 2.39
CA VAL A 38 -1.76 6.69 2.70
C VAL A 38 -0.64 6.67 3.72
N ILE A 39 -0.55 5.57 4.47
CA ILE A 39 0.62 5.22 5.25
C ILE A 39 1.36 4.16 4.45
N PHE A 40 2.56 4.48 3.95
CA PHE A 40 3.33 3.52 3.18
C PHE A 40 4.09 2.58 4.11
N GLU A 41 3.91 1.28 3.87
CA GLU A 41 4.62 0.22 4.57
C GLU A 41 5.76 -0.24 3.65
N SER A 42 6.91 0.44 3.79
CA SER A 42 8.13 -0.01 3.12
C SER A 42 8.56 -1.36 3.71
N PRO A 43 8.90 -2.36 2.89
CA PRO A 43 9.47 -3.60 3.40
C PRO A 43 10.80 -3.32 4.12
N ASP A 44 11.08 -4.08 5.17
CA ASP A 44 12.33 -3.99 5.93
C ASP A 44 13.56 -4.24 5.04
N ALA A 45 14.70 -3.69 5.45
CA ALA A 45 15.98 -3.93 4.80
C ALA A 45 16.28 -5.45 4.73
N PRO A 46 16.86 -5.95 3.62
CA PRO A 46 17.07 -7.37 3.42
C PRO A 46 17.87 -8.00 4.56
N VAL A 47 17.35 -9.10 5.10
CA VAL A 47 18.06 -9.90 6.10
C VAL A 47 18.86 -10.97 5.36
N SER A 48 20.15 -10.69 5.16
CA SER A 48 21.08 -11.70 4.62
C SER A 48 21.45 -12.71 5.72
N VAL A 49 21.25 -14.01 5.44
CA VAL A 49 21.78 -15.10 6.27
C VAL A 49 23.07 -15.61 5.63
N PRO A 50 24.25 -15.49 6.29
CA PRO A 50 25.50 -15.99 5.73
C PRO A 50 25.44 -17.50 5.44
N GLY A 51 25.62 -17.90 4.18
CA GLY A 51 25.57 -19.31 3.74
C GLY A 51 24.17 -19.87 3.46
N GLY A 52 23.12 -19.05 3.61
CA GLY A 52 21.76 -19.36 3.15
C GLY A 52 21.37 -18.51 1.94
N GLY A 53 20.37 -18.95 1.18
CA GLY A 53 19.76 -18.13 0.13
C GLY A 53 19.06 -16.89 0.70
N GLU A 54 18.94 -15.84 -0.10
CA GLU A 54 18.23 -14.62 0.28
C GLU A 54 16.71 -14.83 0.15
N ILE A 55 15.95 -14.70 1.24
CA ILE A 55 14.48 -14.69 1.19
C ILE A 55 14.04 -13.23 1.02
N GLN A 56 13.64 -12.90 -0.19
CA GLN A 56 13.12 -11.58 -0.57
C GLN A 56 11.59 -11.55 -0.43
N ASP A 57 11.06 -11.53 0.80
CA ASP A 57 9.63 -11.28 1.04
C ASP A 57 9.35 -9.77 1.03
N HIS A 58 9.33 -9.19 -0.18
CA HIS A 58 9.35 -7.75 -0.43
C HIS A 58 8.09 -7.26 -1.16
N SER A 59 6.89 -7.57 -0.66
CA SER A 59 5.68 -6.95 -1.22
C SER A 59 5.39 -5.63 -0.51
N PRO A 60 5.66 -4.46 -1.13
CA PRO A 60 5.29 -3.18 -0.55
C PRO A 60 3.79 -3.14 -0.29
N ALA A 61 3.37 -2.40 0.73
CA ALA A 61 1.97 -2.21 1.03
C ALA A 61 1.70 -0.76 1.44
N PHE A 62 0.44 -0.37 1.43
CA PHE A 62 0.01 0.83 2.12
C PHE A 62 -1.29 0.57 2.88
N SER A 63 -1.51 1.38 3.90
CA SER A 63 -2.75 1.42 4.64
C SER A 63 -3.46 2.74 4.42
N ALA A 64 -4.75 2.70 4.06
CA ALA A 64 -5.58 3.89 3.79
C ALA A 64 -6.97 3.75 4.40
N MET A 65 -7.69 4.86 4.53
CA MET A 65 -9.08 4.83 4.94
C MET A 65 -9.91 4.05 3.92
N THR A 66 -10.72 3.10 4.41
CA THR A 66 -11.54 2.22 3.56
C THR A 66 -12.45 3.04 2.63
N ALA A 67 -12.98 4.16 3.14
CA ALA A 67 -13.85 5.05 2.38
C ALA A 67 -13.16 5.73 1.18
N ASP A 68 -11.85 6.00 1.28
CA ASP A 68 -11.11 6.73 0.24
C ASP A 68 -10.70 5.82 -0.93
N ILE A 69 -10.55 4.52 -0.66
CA ILE A 69 -10.13 3.52 -1.63
C ILE A 69 -11.28 2.66 -2.17
N VAL A 70 -12.53 3.07 -1.94
CA VAL A 70 -13.71 2.38 -2.50
C VAL A 70 -13.57 2.29 -4.01
N GLY A 71 -13.73 1.06 -4.53
CA GLY A 71 -13.61 0.73 -5.95
C GLY A 71 -12.22 0.27 -6.38
N LEU A 72 -11.20 0.44 -5.53
CA LEU A 72 -9.85 -0.05 -5.81
C LEU A 72 -9.86 -1.58 -5.94
N SER A 73 -9.18 -2.07 -6.97
CA SER A 73 -9.20 -3.48 -7.36
C SER A 73 -7.81 -3.97 -7.76
N LYS A 74 -7.67 -5.28 -7.87
CA LYS A 74 -6.42 -5.90 -8.31
C LYS A 74 -6.07 -5.41 -9.71
N HIS A 75 -4.78 -5.10 -9.92
CA HIS A 75 -4.23 -4.51 -11.13
C HIS A 75 -4.48 -3.02 -11.33
N ASP A 76 -5.16 -2.33 -10.41
CA ASP A 76 -5.20 -0.87 -10.46
C ASP A 76 -3.80 -0.26 -10.25
N SER A 77 -3.56 0.89 -10.86
CA SER A 77 -2.29 1.60 -10.76
C SER A 77 -2.27 2.50 -9.53
N VAL A 78 -1.13 2.49 -8.83
CA VAL A 78 -0.87 3.33 -7.67
C VAL A 78 0.47 4.01 -7.88
N VAL A 79 0.52 5.33 -7.78
CA VAL A 79 1.77 6.10 -7.82
C VAL A 79 1.99 6.73 -6.45
N MET A 80 3.12 6.40 -5.83
CA MET A 80 3.55 6.94 -4.53
C MET A 80 5.00 7.32 -4.62
N ASN A 81 5.37 8.51 -4.14
CA ASN A 81 6.76 8.98 -4.13
C ASN A 81 7.45 8.84 -5.51
N GLN A 82 6.72 9.14 -6.59
CA GLN A 82 7.15 9.01 -7.99
C GLN A 82 7.45 7.58 -8.47
N VAL A 83 7.14 6.56 -7.66
CA VAL A 83 7.27 5.14 -8.02
C VAL A 83 5.90 4.59 -8.39
N ALA A 84 5.84 3.88 -9.52
CA ALA A 84 4.64 3.20 -9.99
C ALA A 84 4.54 1.79 -9.40
N TYR A 85 3.36 1.49 -8.88
CA TYR A 85 2.97 0.20 -8.34
C TYR A 85 1.66 -0.27 -8.99
N ARG A 86 1.40 -1.56 -8.84
CA ARG A 86 0.12 -2.19 -9.15
C ARG A 86 -0.43 -2.90 -7.93
N VAL A 87 -1.74 -2.83 -7.75
CA VAL A 87 -2.44 -3.55 -6.67
C VAL A 87 -2.39 -5.05 -6.91
N THR A 88 -1.92 -5.81 -5.92
CA THR A 88 -1.93 -7.28 -5.96
C THR A 88 -3.01 -7.86 -5.07
N HIS A 89 -3.33 -7.18 -3.97
CA HIS A 89 -4.38 -7.58 -3.04
C HIS A 89 -4.97 -6.36 -2.30
N VAL A 90 -6.29 -6.34 -2.15
CA VAL A 90 -7.00 -5.39 -1.29
C VAL A 90 -7.52 -6.19 -0.10
N GLY A 91 -7.05 -5.84 1.10
CA GLY A 91 -7.45 -6.50 2.34
C GLY A 91 -8.89 -6.18 2.75
N THR A 92 -9.28 -6.67 3.92
CA THR A 92 -10.59 -6.36 4.52
C THR A 92 -10.61 -4.99 5.20
N ASP A 93 -11.81 -4.50 5.49
CA ASP A 93 -12.00 -3.32 6.33
C ASP A 93 -11.75 -3.67 7.80
N GLU A 94 -10.69 -3.11 8.38
CA GLU A 94 -10.29 -3.28 9.77
C GLU A 94 -10.64 -2.01 10.57
N GLU A 95 -11.93 -1.86 10.89
CA GLU A 95 -12.47 -0.71 11.64
C GLU A 95 -12.24 0.67 10.95
N GLY A 96 -12.41 0.72 9.62
CA GLY A 96 -12.35 1.95 8.83
C GLY A 96 -11.05 2.15 8.05
N ARG A 97 -10.10 1.21 8.19
CA ARG A 97 -8.83 1.22 7.48
C ARG A 97 -8.63 -0.11 6.75
N THR A 98 -8.10 -0.04 5.54
CA THR A 98 -7.79 -1.23 4.74
C THR A 98 -6.34 -1.18 4.29
N ARG A 99 -5.69 -2.34 4.41
CA ARG A 99 -4.35 -2.57 3.91
C ARG A 99 -4.40 -3.07 2.47
N VAL A 100 -3.55 -2.51 1.62
CA VAL A 100 -3.42 -2.85 0.20
C VAL A 100 -2.00 -3.32 -0.07
N THR A 101 -1.86 -4.53 -0.59
CA THR A 101 -0.57 -5.08 -1.03
C THR A 101 -0.31 -4.69 -2.48
N LEU A 102 0.95 -4.37 -2.77
CA LEU A 102 1.41 -3.86 -4.04
C LEU A 102 2.52 -4.73 -4.62
N ALA A 103 2.72 -4.57 -5.93
CA ALA A 103 3.93 -4.97 -6.62
C ALA A 103 4.48 -3.79 -7.42
N TYR A 104 5.79 -3.78 -7.63
CA TYR A 104 6.45 -2.77 -8.45
C TYR A 104 6.01 -2.83 -9.92
N GLY A 105 5.94 -1.67 -10.55
CA GLY A 105 5.68 -1.52 -11.98
C GLY A 105 4.21 -1.23 -12.32
N GLU A 106 4.01 -0.84 -13.58
CA GLU A 106 2.67 -0.51 -14.08
C GLU A 106 1.82 -1.77 -14.34
N PRO A 107 0.49 -1.65 -14.26
CA PRO A 107 -0.44 -2.67 -14.73
C PRO A 107 -0.17 -3.07 -16.18
N GLY A 108 -0.24 -4.37 -16.48
CA GLY A 108 -0.06 -4.89 -17.85
C GLY A 108 1.39 -4.92 -18.35
N LYS A 109 2.35 -4.30 -17.66
CA LYS A 109 3.78 -4.50 -17.96
C LYS A 109 4.27 -5.79 -17.29
N PRO A 110 4.92 -6.71 -18.04
CA PRO A 110 5.55 -7.88 -17.43
C PRO A 110 6.58 -7.41 -16.41
N GLN A 111 6.65 -8.10 -15.27
CA GLN A 111 7.75 -7.90 -14.33
C GLN A 111 9.05 -8.15 -15.11
N PRO A 112 10.08 -7.28 -14.96
CA PRO A 112 11.37 -7.53 -15.58
C PRO A 112 11.82 -8.95 -15.24
N ALA A 113 12.40 -9.64 -16.22
CA ALA A 113 12.95 -10.96 -15.96
C ALA A 113 13.91 -10.87 -14.76
N ILE A 114 13.85 -11.87 -13.89
CA ILE A 114 14.76 -11.95 -12.75
C ILE A 114 16.07 -12.50 -13.31
N ASP A 115 16.93 -11.59 -13.76
CA ASP A 115 18.19 -11.90 -14.46
C ASP A 115 19.34 -12.18 -13.47
N LYS A 116 19.13 -11.88 -12.18
CA LYS A 116 20.14 -12.01 -11.14
C LYS A 116 19.78 -13.17 -10.23
N TRP A 117 20.26 -14.35 -10.61
CA TRP A 117 20.45 -15.44 -9.68
C TRP A 117 21.88 -15.26 -9.15
N SER A 118 22.01 -14.77 -7.92
CA SER A 118 23.28 -14.81 -7.18
C SER A 118 23.31 -16.03 -6.29
#